data_AF-A0A661YHU4-F1
#
_entry.id   AF-A0A661YHU4-F1
#
_cell.length_a   1.000
_cell.length_b   1.000
_cell.length_c   1.000
_cell.angle_alpha   90.00
_cell.angle_beta   90.00
_cell.angle_gamma   90.00
#
_symmetry.space_group_name_H-M   'P 1'
#
loop_
_entity.id
_entity.type
_entity.pdbx_description
1 polymer ?
#
loop_
_entity_poly.entity_id
_entity_poly.type
_entity_poly.pdbx_seq_one_letter_code
_entity_poly.pdbx_strand_id
1 'polypeptide(L)'
;AVPGFKGYGGFIPGVKPGKKTAEYLDNILSRITLPGSIFLGIVAIMPAFAMIAGVNSGFAGFYGGTSLLILVGVVLDTLQQIESYLLMRHYDGLTKSGRIKGRSSFGM
;
A
#
# COMPACT_ATOMS: atom_id res chain seq x y z
N ALA A 1 6.70 15.19 -19.14
CA ALA A 1 7.40 14.85 -17.88
C ALA A 1 6.36 14.86 -16.76
N VAL A 2 6.34 13.82 -15.92
CA VAL A 2 5.33 13.66 -14.85
C VAL A 2 5.75 14.51 -13.62
N PRO A 3 4.86 15.26 -12.95
CA PRO A 3 5.24 16.35 -12.05
C PRO A 3 5.89 15.97 -10.70
N GLY A 4 6.14 14.68 -10.40
CA GLY A 4 6.66 14.24 -9.09
C GLY A 4 8.13 13.80 -9.04
N PHE A 5 8.81 13.67 -10.18
CA PHE A 5 10.14 13.02 -10.26
C PHE A 5 11.31 14.02 -10.42
N LYS A 6 11.18 15.24 -9.89
CA LYS A 6 12.21 16.28 -10.03
C LYS A 6 13.32 16.26 -8.97
N GLY A 7 13.25 15.38 -7.97
CA GLY A 7 14.25 15.32 -6.88
C GLY A 7 15.02 14.00 -6.75
N TYR A 8 14.52 12.90 -7.31
CA TYR A 8 15.17 11.59 -7.27
C TYR A 8 15.24 11.08 -8.71
N GLY A 9 16.44 10.83 -9.22
CA GLY A 9 16.70 10.31 -10.56
C GLY A 9 16.22 8.85 -10.76
N GLY A 10 14.98 8.56 -10.36
CA GLY A 10 14.35 7.25 -10.53
C GLY A 10 13.87 7.10 -11.97
N PHE A 11 14.54 6.25 -12.73
CA PHE A 11 14.06 5.74 -14.00
C PHE A 11 13.69 4.27 -13.83
N ILE A 12 12.66 3.81 -14.55
CA ILE A 12 12.32 2.39 -14.59
C ILE A 12 13.39 1.71 -15.46
N PRO A 13 14.24 0.81 -14.91
CA PRO A 13 15.25 0.13 -15.69
C PRO A 13 14.61 -0.61 -16.88
N GLY A 14 15.16 -0.43 -18.08
CA GLY A 14 14.63 -1.06 -19.30
C GLY A 14 13.51 -0.28 -20.01
N VAL A 15 12.98 0.82 -19.46
CA VAL A 15 11.97 1.67 -20.12
C VAL A 15 12.51 3.08 -20.32
N LYS A 16 12.49 3.57 -21.57
CA LYS A 16 12.98 4.92 -21.90
C LYS A 16 12.18 5.99 -21.13
N PRO A 17 12.85 6.94 -20.45
CA PRO A 17 12.17 8.02 -19.74
C PRO A 17 11.21 8.82 -20.63
N GLY A 18 10.08 9.23 -20.07
CA GLY A 18 9.08 10.05 -20.76
C GLY A 18 7.86 9.27 -21.21
N LYS A 19 7.50 9.36 -22.49
CA LYS A 19 6.24 8.80 -23.02
C LYS A 19 6.17 7.27 -22.83
N LYS A 20 7.29 6.57 -22.98
CA LYS A 20 7.35 5.10 -22.80
C LYS A 20 7.16 4.68 -21.34
N THR A 21 7.66 5.47 -20.38
CA THR A 21 7.37 5.27 -18.95
C THR A 21 5.89 5.48 -18.65
N ALA A 22 5.27 6.50 -19.24
CA ALA A 22 3.84 6.76 -19.04
C ALA A 22 2.96 5.62 -19.57
N GLU A 23 3.20 5.16 -20.81
CA GLU A 23 2.50 4.00 -21.40
C GLU A 23 2.70 2.72 -20.56
N TYR A 24 3.90 2.53 -20.01
CA TYR A 24 4.20 1.38 -19.15
C TYR A 24 3.41 1.43 -17.83
N LEU A 25 3.42 2.58 -17.15
CA LEU A 25 2.67 2.78 -15.91
C LEU A 25 1.16 2.67 -16.14
N ASP A 26 0.64 3.23 -17.22
CA ASP A 26 -0.78 3.18 -17.57
C ASP A 26 -1.27 1.74 -17.77
N ASN A 27 -0.49 0.90 -18.46
CA ASN A 27 -0.79 -0.52 -18.62
C ASN A 27 -0.82 -1.28 -17.28
N ILE A 28 0.10 -0.98 -16.37
CA ILE A 28 0.15 -1.61 -15.05
C ILE A 28 -1.03 -1.15 -14.20
N LEU A 29 -1.25 0.16 -14.12
CA LEU A 29 -2.34 0.75 -13.36
C LEU A 29 -3.67 0.20 -13.85
N SER A 30 -3.91 0.16 -15.17
CA SER A 30 -5.12 -0.43 -15.76
C SER A 30 -5.34 -1.89 -15.35
N ARG A 31 -4.28 -2.70 -15.29
CA ARG A 31 -4.39 -4.12 -14.86
C ARG A 31 -4.68 -4.28 -13.37
N ILE A 32 -4.21 -3.35 -12.53
CA ILE A 32 -4.44 -3.37 -11.08
C ILE A 32 -5.83 -2.79 -10.75
N THR A 33 -6.21 -1.70 -11.42
CA THR A 33 -7.46 -0.98 -11.14
C THR A 33 -8.68 -1.73 -11.65
N LEU A 34 -8.58 -2.49 -12.76
CA LEU A 34 -9.70 -3.23 -13.34
C LEU A 34 -10.34 -4.23 -12.36
N PRO A 35 -9.61 -5.18 -11.73
CA PRO A 35 -10.20 -6.05 -10.70
C PRO A 35 -10.60 -5.28 -9.43
N GLY A 36 -9.86 -4.23 -9.06
CA GLY A 36 -10.18 -3.39 -7.90
C GLY A 36 -11.52 -2.66 -8.05
N SER A 37 -11.81 -2.13 -9.24
CA SER A 37 -13.07 -1.42 -9.52
C SER A 37 -14.29 -2.35 -9.49
N ILE A 38 -14.15 -3.60 -9.96
CA ILE A 38 -15.19 -4.63 -9.87
C ILE A 38 -15.48 -4.96 -8.40
N PHE A 39 -14.42 -5.17 -7.60
CA PHE A 39 -14.56 -5.42 -6.17
C PHE A 39 -15.25 -4.27 -5.44
N LEU A 40 -14.83 -3.02 -5.69
CA LEU A 40 -15.46 -1.83 -5.10
C LEU A 40 -16.92 -1.69 -5.53
N GLY A 41 -17.25 -2.00 -6.79
CA GLY A 41 -18.62 -2.02 -7.29
C GLY A 41 -19.51 -3.01 -6.55
N ILE A 42 -19.01 -4.23 -6.28
CA ILE A 42 -19.74 -5.24 -5.49
C ILE A 42 -19.98 -4.76 -4.06
N VAL A 43 -18.94 -4.21 -3.40
CA VAL A 43 -19.04 -3.69 -2.03
C VAL A 43 -20.04 -2.53 -1.95
N ALA A 44 -20.08 -1.65 -2.95
CA ALA A 44 -21.00 -0.52 -2.99
C ALA A 44 -22.49 -0.92 -3.09
N ILE A 45 -22.81 -2.04 -3.73
CA ILE A 45 -24.20 -2.51 -3.91
C ILE A 45 -24.66 -3.42 -2.76
N MET A 46 -23.72 -3.98 -1.98
CA MET A 46 -24.01 -4.85 -0.83
C MET A 46 -25.05 -4.29 0.16
N PRO A 47 -25.04 -3.00 0.55
CA PRO A 47 -26.04 -2.43 1.45
C PRO A 47 -27.46 -2.45 0.87
N ALA A 48 -27.60 -2.22 -0.44
CA ALA A 48 -28.89 -2.25 -1.11
C ALA A 48 -29.52 -3.65 -1.07
N PHE A 49 -28.72 -4.70 -1.27
CA PHE A 49 -29.18 -6.08 -1.11
C PHE A 49 -29.53 -6.44 0.34
N ALA A 50 -28.75 -5.96 1.32
CA ALA A 50 -29.04 -6.19 2.73
C ALA A 50 -30.37 -5.58 3.18
N MET A 51 -30.75 -4.41 2.64
CA MET A 51 -32.06 -3.79 2.89
C MET A 51 -33.21 -4.62 2.32
N ILE A 52 -33.06 -5.17 1.10
CA ILE A 52 -34.11 -5.99 0.46
C ILE A 52 -34.30 -7.33 1.20
N ALA A 53 -33.24 -7.88 1.78
CA ALA A 53 -33.29 -9.14 2.54
C ALA A 53 -34.00 -9.04 3.91
N GLY A 54 -34.58 -7.89 4.26
CA GLY A 54 -35.38 -7.72 5.49
C GLY A 54 -34.56 -7.62 6.78
N VAL A 55 -33.28 -7.27 6.65
CA VAL A 55 -32.36 -7.17 7.79
C VAL A 55 -32.71 -5.97 8.67
N ASN A 56 -32.65 -6.14 10.00
CA ASN A 56 -33.00 -5.11 10.99
C ASN A 56 -32.25 -3.79 10.70
N SER A 57 -32.97 -2.67 10.79
CA SER A 57 -32.45 -1.31 10.55
C SER A 57 -31.20 -0.97 11.37
N GLY A 58 -31.02 -1.55 12.56
CA GLY A 58 -29.77 -1.42 13.33
C GLY A 58 -28.57 -2.13 12.68
N PHE A 59 -28.79 -3.32 12.11
CA PHE A 59 -27.75 -4.06 11.38
C PHE A 59 -27.49 -3.42 10.01
N ALA A 60 -28.54 -3.00 9.30
CA ALA A 60 -28.40 -2.23 8.06
C ALA A 60 -27.67 -0.89 8.27
N GLY A 61 -27.87 -0.22 9.41
CA GLY A 61 -27.13 1.00 9.76
C GLY A 61 -25.66 0.75 10.13
N PHE A 62 -25.39 -0.32 10.89
CA PHE A 62 -24.02 -0.67 11.30
C PHE A 62 -23.20 -1.38 10.23
N TYR A 63 -23.81 -1.94 9.19
CA TYR A 63 -23.10 -2.53 8.04
C TYR A 63 -23.39 -1.83 6.70
N GLY A 64 -24.11 -0.69 6.73
CA GLY A 64 -24.69 -0.05 5.55
C GLY A 64 -23.75 0.76 4.68
N GLY A 65 -22.47 0.88 5.04
CA GLY A 65 -21.47 1.53 4.20
C GLY A 65 -20.51 2.42 5.00
N THR A 66 -21.02 3.37 5.79
CA THR A 66 -20.17 4.35 6.50
C THR A 66 -19.26 3.68 7.53
N SER A 67 -19.83 2.85 8.40
CA SER A 67 -19.09 2.06 9.39
C SER A 67 -18.16 1.03 8.74
N LEU A 68 -18.56 0.44 7.61
CA LEU A 68 -17.74 -0.52 6.86
C LEU A 68 -16.50 0.16 6.25
N LEU A 69 -16.69 1.34 5.65
CA LEU A 69 -15.60 2.16 5.10
C LEU A 69 -14.64 2.62 6.21
N ILE A 70 -15.16 3.07 7.35
CA ILE A 70 -14.34 3.43 8.52
C ILE A 70 -13.55 2.21 9.02
N LEU A 71 -14.20 1.04 9.15
CA LEU A 71 -13.54 -0.18 9.61
C LEU A 71 -12.41 -0.59 8.68
N VAL A 72 -12.65 -0.65 7.37
CA VAL A 72 -11.60 -0.98 6.40
C VAL A 72 -10.48 0.06 6.43
N GLY A 73 -10.80 1.35 6.51
CA GLY A 73 -9.81 2.43 6.61
C GLY A 73 -8.90 2.26 7.83
N VAL A 74 -9.49 2.04 9.02
CA VAL A 74 -8.72 1.84 10.26
C VAL A 74 -7.87 0.57 10.20
N VAL A 75 -8.38 -0.52 9.63
CA VAL A 75 -7.60 -1.76 9.47
C VAL A 75 -6.41 -1.55 8.53
N LEU A 76 -6.58 -0.82 7.43
CA LEU A 76 -5.47 -0.50 6.52
C LEU A 76 -4.44 0.42 7.18
N ASP A 77 -4.88 1.46 7.90
CA ASP A 77 -3.99 2.37 8.61
C ASP A 77 -3.17 1.65 9.69
N THR A 78 -3.81 0.74 10.42
CA THR A 78 -3.14 -0.06 11.46
C THR A 78 -2.12 -1.03 10.86
N LEU A 79 -2.44 -1.69 9.74
CA LEU A 79 -1.49 -2.55 9.03
C LEU A 79 -0.27 -1.77 8.53
N GLN A 80 -0.47 -0.60 7.93
CA GLN A 80 0.64 0.25 7.47
C GLN A 80 1.53 0.71 8.63
N GLN A 81 0.94 1.04 9.78
CA GLN A 81 1.72 1.38 10.99
C GLN A 81 2.56 0.20 11.49
N ILE A 82 1.99 -1.01 11.50
CA ILE A 82 2.69 -2.24 11.89
C ILE A 82 3.85 -2.52 10.93
N GLU A 83 3.61 -2.46 9.61
CA GLU A 83 4.65 -2.67 8.59
C GLU A 83 5.80 -1.67 8.74
N SER A 84 5.48 -0.38 8.94
CA SER A 84 6.49 0.67 9.19
C SER A 84 7.36 0.36 10.41
N TYR A 85 6.75 -0.09 11.51
CA TYR A 85 7.49 -0.47 12.73
C TYR A 85 8.37 -1.72 12.52
N LEU A 86 7.87 -2.70 11.76
CA LEU A 86 8.64 -3.90 11.41
C LEU A 86 9.84 -3.57 10.53
N LEU A 87 9.69 -2.68 9.53
CA LEU A 87 10.79 -2.23 8.67
C LEU A 87 11.92 -1.57 9.48
N MET A 88 11.59 -0.73 10.47
CA MET A 88 12.58 -0.13 11.36
C MET A 88 13.33 -1.18 12.20
N ARG A 89 12.62 -2.21 12.70
CA ARG A 89 13.23 -3.29 13.48
C ARG A 89 14.19 -4.15 12.67
N HIS A 90 13.87 -4.41 11.40
CA HIS A 90 14.77 -5.13 10.49
C HIS A 90 16.01 -4.30 10.11
N TYR A 91 15.91 -2.97 10.14
CA TYR A 91 17.06 -2.05 9.98
C TYR A 91 18.05 -2.12 11.16
N ASP A 92 17.54 -2.19 12.41
CA ASP A 92 18.37 -2.27 13.62
C ASP A 92 19.14 -3.60 13.73
N GLY A 93 18.55 -4.70 13.25
CA GLY A 93 19.17 -6.02 13.26
C GLY A 93 20.43 -6.12 12.38
N LEU A 94 20.41 -5.46 11.22
CA LEU A 94 21.53 -5.48 10.26
C LEU A 94 22.63 -4.47 10.61
N THR A 95 22.29 -3.32 11.19
CA THR A 95 23.29 -2.30 11.58
C THR A 95 24.03 -2.63 12.88
N LYS A 96 23.46 -3.45 13.77
CA LYS A 96 24.12 -3.85 15.02
C LYS A 96 25.08 -5.04 14.88
N SER A 97 24.92 -5.88 13.86
CA SER A 97 25.72 -7.10 13.66
C SER A 97 27.10 -6.88 13.00
N GLY A 98 27.47 -5.63 12.67
CA GLY A 98 28.62 -5.35 11.78
C GLY A 98 29.85 -4.69 12.40
N ARG A 99 29.93 -4.44 13.72
CA ARG A 99 31.17 -3.88 14.30
C ARG A 99 32.22 -4.97 14.51
N ILE A 100 32.86 -5.38 13.41
CA ILE A 100 34.14 -6.09 13.48
C ILE A 100 35.17 -5.10 14.03
N LYS A 101 35.48 -5.25 15.32
CA LYS A 101 36.55 -4.54 16.00
C LYS A 101 37.88 -5.00 15.40
N GLY A 102 38.38 -4.25 14.43
CA GLY A 102 39.71 -4.47 13.85
C GLY A 102 40.76 -4.42 14.96
N ARG A 103 41.44 -5.54 15.20
CA ARG A 103 42.65 -5.57 16.02
C ARG A 103 43.71 -4.79 15.26
N SER A 104 43.95 -3.54 15.64
CA SER A 104 45.19 -2.85 15.31
C SER A 104 46.33 -3.58 16.03
N SER A 105 46.94 -4.54 15.33
CA SER A 105 48.26 -5.04 15.68
C SER A 105 49.26 -3.94 15.36
N PHE A 106 49.41 -3.00 16.30
CA PHE A 106 50.55 -2.11 16.35
C PHE A 106 51.73 -2.97 16.84
N GLY A 107 52.41 -3.61 15.88
CA GLY A 107 53.73 -4.17 16.08
C GLY A 107 54.76 -3.03 16.10
N MET A 108 55.69 -3.17 17.04
CA MET A 108 56.96 -2.44 17.27
C MET A 108 57.41 -1.44 16.21
#